data_AF-A0A938FZ15-F1
#
_entry.id   AF-A0A938FZ15-F1
#
_cell.length_a   1.000
_cell.length_b   1.000
_cell.length_c   1.000
_cell.angle_alpha   90.00
_cell.angle_beta   90.00
_cell.angle_gamma   90.00
#
_symmetry.space_group_name_H-M   'P 1'
#
loop_
_entity.id
_entity.type
_entity.pdbx_description
1 polymer ?
#
loop_
_entity_poly.entity_id
_entity_poly.type
_entity_poly.pdbx_seq_one_letter_code
_entity_poly.pdbx_strand_id
1 'polypeptide(L)'
;MLVLSMPYMNLTAAAETALRQGQAVPAPAAASGDWRLHGPSGRLVALAEARDGRFHPRRILLNPTENLDLCLEEQDDSQIQ
;
A
#
# COMPACT_ATOMS: atom_id res chain seq x y z
N MET A 1 1.93 -9.26 18.46
CA MET A 1 0.66 -8.61 18.04
C MET A 1 0.27 -9.21 16.70
N LEU A 2 -0.84 -9.95 16.62
CA LEU A 2 -1.30 -10.58 15.37
C LEU A 2 -1.96 -9.51 14.50
N VAL A 3 -1.46 -9.29 13.28
CA VAL A 3 -1.93 -8.26 12.34
C VAL A 3 -3.45 -8.37 12.05
N LEU A 4 -4.04 -9.55 12.21
CA LEU A 4 -5.48 -9.80 11.97
C LEU A 4 -6.41 -9.11 12.98
N SER A 5 -5.94 -8.77 14.18
CA SER A 5 -6.78 -8.12 15.21
C SER A 5 -6.85 -6.60 15.09
N MET A 6 -6.11 -6.00 14.14
CA MET A 6 -6.16 -4.56 13.91
C MET A 6 -7.44 -4.16 13.16
N PRO A 7 -8.06 -3.02 13.50
CA PRO A 7 -9.15 -2.47 12.70
C PRO A 7 -8.68 -2.20 11.27
N TYR A 8 -9.62 -2.18 10.33
CA TYR A 8 -9.31 -1.95 8.92
C TYR A 8 -10.27 -0.97 8.25
N MET A 9 -9.79 -0.36 7.16
CA MET A 9 -10.58 0.51 6.29
C MET A 9 -10.30 0.20 4.83
N ASN A 10 -11.34 0.21 4.01
CA ASN A 10 -11.22 0.21 2.54
C ASN A 10 -11.02 1.63 2.04
N LEU A 11 -10.05 1.81 1.16
CA LEU A 11 -9.66 3.07 0.55
C LEU A 11 -10.27 3.23 -0.83
N THR A 12 -10.41 4.47 -1.26
CA THR A 12 -10.60 4.81 -2.67
C THR A 12 -9.27 4.70 -3.42
N ALA A 13 -9.31 4.60 -4.75
CA ALA A 13 -8.10 4.59 -5.59
C ALA A 13 -7.23 5.86 -5.38
N ALA A 14 -7.88 7.01 -5.18
CA ALA A 14 -7.20 8.27 -4.88
C ALA A 14 -6.45 8.23 -3.54
N ALA A 15 -7.10 7.69 -2.49
CA ALA A 15 -6.47 7.56 -1.18
C ALA A 15 -5.34 6.53 -1.17
N GLU A 16 -5.48 5.41 -1.90
CA GLU A 16 -4.38 4.46 -2.12
C GLU A 16 -3.18 5.14 -2.80
N THR A 17 -3.41 5.91 -3.85
CA THR A 17 -2.35 6.63 -4.57
C THR A 17 -1.62 7.62 -3.66
N ALA A 18 -2.38 8.39 -2.87
CA ALA A 18 -1.82 9.34 -1.90
C ALA A 18 -0.95 8.63 -0.86
N LEU A 19 -1.40 7.50 -0.30
CA LEU A 19 -0.61 6.72 0.65
C LEU A 19 0.68 6.17 0.04
N ARG A 20 0.63 5.68 -1.21
CA ARG A 20 1.83 5.21 -1.94
C ARG A 20 2.85 6.33 -2.17
N GLN A 21 2.40 7.57 -2.25
CA GLN A 21 3.24 8.77 -2.31
C GLN A 21 3.71 9.26 -0.92
N GLY A 22 3.41 8.51 0.15
CA GLY A 22 3.77 8.87 1.53
C GLY A 22 2.87 9.95 2.16
N GLN A 23 1.74 10.28 1.54
CA GLN A 23 0.83 11.30 2.03
C GLN A 23 -0.17 10.72 3.04
N ALA A 24 -0.46 11.49 4.09
CA ALA A 24 -1.48 11.13 5.07
C ALA A 24 -2.90 11.40 4.52
N VAL A 25 -3.76 10.39 4.61
CA VAL A 25 -5.14 10.44 4.09
C VAL A 25 -6.14 10.64 5.23
N PRO A 26 -7.36 11.16 4.96
CA PRO A 26 -8.37 11.35 6.00
C PRO A 26 -8.73 10.04 6.71
N ALA A 27 -8.91 10.11 8.02
CA ALA A 27 -9.42 9.02 8.85
C ALA A 27 -10.77 9.42 9.47
N PRO A 28 -11.62 8.44 9.84
CA PRO A 28 -12.80 8.72 10.66
C PRO A 28 -12.42 9.44 11.94
N ALA A 29 -13.27 10.36 12.42
CA ALA A 29 -12.98 11.15 13.62
C ALA A 29 -12.71 10.29 14.88
N ALA A 30 -13.29 9.09 14.96
CA ALA A 30 -13.08 8.15 16.07
C ALA A 30 -11.89 7.20 15.87
N ALA A 31 -11.22 7.22 14.71
CA ALA A 31 -10.11 6.33 14.43
C ALA A 31 -8.87 6.75 15.23
N SER A 32 -8.30 5.81 15.97
CA SER A 32 -7.05 5.98 16.71
C SER A 32 -6.23 4.68 16.69
N GLY A 33 -4.91 4.80 16.88
CA GLY A 33 -4.00 3.66 16.96
C GLY A 33 -3.63 3.07 15.61
N ASP A 34 -3.22 1.80 15.58
CA ASP A 34 -2.75 1.12 14.37
C ASP A 34 -3.89 0.50 13.55
N TRP A 35 -3.86 0.71 12.24
CA TRP A 35 -4.89 0.31 11.28
C TRP A 35 -4.31 -0.37 10.06
N ARG A 36 -5.13 -1.26 9.50
CA ARG A 36 -4.93 -1.89 8.19
C ARG A 36 -5.69 -1.12 7.13
N LEU A 37 -5.00 -0.68 6.08
CA LEU A 37 -5.64 0.02 4.97
C LEU A 37 -5.65 -0.87 3.74
N HIS A 38 -6.84 -1.12 3.21
CA HIS A 38 -7.06 -1.97 2.06
C HIS A 38 -7.41 -1.12 0.84
N GLY A 39 -6.81 -1.40 -0.32
CA GLY A 39 -7.13 -0.73 -1.58
C GLY A 39 -8.49 -1.17 -2.13
N PRO A 40 -8.95 -0.59 -3.27
CA PRO A 40 -10.21 -0.95 -3.93
C PRO A 40 -10.29 -2.42 -4.35
N SER A 41 -9.15 -3.07 -4.56
CA SER A 41 -9.07 -4.51 -4.86
C SER A 41 -9.28 -5.42 -3.63
N GLY A 42 -9.47 -4.84 -2.44
CA GLY A 42 -9.53 -5.55 -1.16
C GLY A 42 -8.17 -6.00 -0.62
N ARG A 43 -7.08 -5.75 -1.35
CA ARG A 43 -5.72 -6.07 -0.91
C ARG A 43 -5.23 -5.11 0.17
N LEU A 44 -4.45 -5.61 1.12
CA LEU A 44 -3.78 -4.79 2.12
C LEU A 44 -2.69 -3.94 1.45
N VAL A 45 -2.83 -2.63 1.51
CA VAL A 45 -1.93 -1.64 0.89
C VAL A 45 -0.98 -1.04 1.90
N ALA A 46 -1.45 -0.78 3.12
CA ALA A 46 -0.61 -0.13 4.14
C ALA A 46 -0.98 -0.54 5.56
N LEU A 47 0.01 -0.47 6.44
CA LEU A 47 -0.19 -0.32 7.88
C LEU A 47 0.01 1.16 8.22
N ALA A 48 -0.96 1.75 8.91
CA ALA A 48 -0.97 3.17 9.21
C ALA A 48 -1.39 3.42 10.67
N GLU A 49 -0.92 4.52 11.23
CA GLU A 49 -1.40 5.01 12.51
C GLU A 49 -2.46 6.09 12.27
N ALA A 50 -3.62 5.93 12.89
CA ALA A 50 -4.65 6.96 12.94
C ALA A 50 -4.35 7.92 14.09
N ARG A 51 -4.07 9.18 13.74
CA ARG A 51 -3.94 10.29 14.69
C ARG A 51 -4.30 11.60 14.00
N ASP A 52 -4.77 12.58 14.78
CA ASP A 52 -5.12 13.91 14.28
C ASP A 52 -6.11 13.89 13.09
N GLY A 53 -7.03 12.91 13.08
CA GLY A 53 -8.02 12.73 12.01
C GLY A 53 -7.44 12.24 10.68
N ARG A 54 -6.21 11.71 10.66
CA ARG A 54 -5.56 11.19 9.45
C ARG A 54 -4.88 9.86 9.69
N PHE A 55 -4.78 9.06 8.64
CA PHE A 55 -3.94 7.88 8.60
C PHE A 55 -2.54 8.27 8.14
N HIS A 56 -1.57 8.09 9.01
CA HIS A 56 -0.15 8.27 8.73
C HIS A 56 0.47 6.92 8.34
N PRO A 57 0.94 6.74 7.10
CA PRO A 57 1.52 5.48 6.67
C PRO A 57 2.77 5.17 7.49
N ARG A 58 2.79 4.00 8.13
CA ARG A 58 3.98 3.45 8.80
C ARG A 58 4.73 2.48 7.91
N ARG A 59 4.00 1.74 7.08
CA ARG A 59 4.56 0.79 6.12
C ARG A 59 3.64 0.65 4.92
N ILE A 60 4.17 0.93 3.74
CA ILE A 60 3.51 0.66 2.46
C ILE A 60 3.87 -0.75 2.01
N LEU A 61 2.89 -1.51 1.54
CA LEU A 61 3.06 -2.83 0.98
C LEU A 61 2.94 -2.72 -0.54
N LEU A 62 4.04 -3.00 -1.23
CA LEU A 62 4.07 -3.03 -2.68
C LEU A 62 3.37 -4.31 -3.16
N ASN A 63 2.68 -4.23 -4.31
CA ASN A 63 2.21 -5.44 -4.95
C ASN A 63 3.44 -6.25 -5.40
N PRO A 64 3.44 -7.58 -5.27
CA PRO A 64 4.51 -8.41 -5.82
C PRO A 64 4.63 -8.28 -7.35
N THR A 65 3.57 -7.83 -8.03
CA THR A 65 3.51 -7.67 -9.49
C THR A 65 4.24 -6.41 -9.99
N GLU A 66 4.48 -5.40 -9.16
CA GLU A 66 5.18 -4.16 -9.57
C GLU A 66 6.71 -4.35 -9.68
N ASN A 67 7.24 -5.54 -9.37
CA ASN A 67 8.65 -5.91 -9.57
C ASN A 67 8.89 -6.78 -10.84
N LEU A 68 7.85 -7.11 -11.62
CA LEU A 68 8.02 -8.00 -12.77
C LEU A 68 8.33 -7.27 -14.09
N ASP A 69 8.14 -5.94 -14.15
CA ASP A 69 8.48 -5.12 -15.32
C ASP A 69 9.96 -4.67 -15.37
N LEU A 70 10.77 -4.99 -14.35
CA LEU A 70 12.19 -4.63 -14.30
C LEU A 70 13.14 -5.80 -14.61
N CYS A 71 12.63 -6.96 -15.05
CA CYS A 71 13.44 -8.16 -15.32
C CYS A 71 13.25 -8.78 -16.73
N LEU A 72 12.70 -8.04 -17.70
CA LEU A 72 12.55 -8.54 -19.08
C LEU A 72 13.11 -7.57 -20.13
N GLU A 73 14.30 -7.03 -19.87
CA GLU A 73 15.22 -6.53 -20.90
C GLU A 73 16.60 -7.07 -20.43
N GLU A 74 17.19 -8.12 -21.01
CA GLU A 74 17.68 -8.17 -22.38
C GLU A 74 17.35 -9.50 -23.06
N GLN A 75 16.86 -9.37 -24.29
CA GLN A 75 16.66 -10.48 -25.21
C GLN A 75 18.00 -10.97 -25.75
N ASP A 76 18.05 -12.29 -25.90
CA ASP A 76 19.01 -13.07 -26.68
C ASP A 76 19.27 -12.42 -28.06
N ASP A 77 20.51 -11.96 -28.31
CA ASP A 77 20.98 -11.74 -29.68
C ASP A 77 22.09 -12.76 -29.95
N SER A 78 21.71 -13.77 -30.72
CA SER A 78 22.55 -14.82 -31.24
C SER A 78 23.75 -14.24 -32.01
N GLN A 79 24.96 -14.38 -31.47
CA GLN A 79 26.16 -14.31 -32.32
C GLN A 79 26.60 -15.71 -32.73
N ILE A 80 25.99 -16.15 -33.83
CA ILE A 80 26.63 -17.07 -34.78
C ILE A 80 27.71 -16.24 -35.49
N GLN A 81 28.98 -16.54 -35.23
CA GLN A 81 30.07 -16.49 -36.22
C GLN A 81 31.25 -17.34 -35.78
#